data_AF-A0A6B1BBN8-F1
#
_entry.id   AF-A0A6B1BBN8-F1
#
_cell.length_a   1.000
_cell.length_b   1.000
_cell.length_c   1.000
_cell.angle_alpha   90.00
_cell.angle_beta   90.00
_cell.angle_gamma   90.00
#
_symmetry.space_group_name_H-M   'P 1'
#
loop_
_entity.id
_entity.type
_entity.pdbx_description
1 polymer ?
#
loop_
_entity_poly.entity_id
_entity_poly.type
_entity_poly.pdbx_seq_one_letter_code
_entity_poly.pdbx_strand_id
1 'polypeptide(L)' 'MEAGRRHEFRRNLVKKLHGESNLFEFRWADDGRATFRFGDEQRPGLRHVEWLRCGTHDILP' A
#
# COMPACT_ATOMS: atom_id res chain seq x y z
N MET A 1 0.09 -6.23 -21.04
CA MET A 1 0.78 -5.63 -19.87
C MET A 1 2.01 -4.91 -20.41
N GLU A 2 1.98 -3.58 -20.54
CA GLU A 2 3.21 -2.84 -20.83
C GLU A 2 3.95 -2.58 -19.52
N ALA A 3 5.00 -3.33 -19.27
CA ALA A 3 6.07 -2.89 -18.38
C ALA A 3 6.94 -1.91 -19.20
N GLY A 4 6.93 -0.62 -18.88
CA GLY A 4 7.83 0.29 -19.62
C GLY A 4 7.69 1.80 -19.48
N ARG A 5 6.62 2.37 -18.91
CA ARG A 5 6.62 3.82 -18.64
C ARG A 5 7.27 4.08 -17.29
N ARG A 6 8.39 4.81 -17.31
CA ARG A 6 9.04 5.36 -16.12
C ARG A 6 8.05 6.33 -15.46
N HIS A 7 7.14 5.80 -14.65
CA HIS A 7 6.25 6.63 -13.87
C HIS A 7 7.11 7.33 -12.83
N GLU A 8 7.16 8.66 -12.93
CA GLU A 8 7.62 9.53 -11.87
C GLU A 8 7.07 9.07 -10.51
N PHE A 9 7.87 9.23 -9.46
CA PHE A 9 7.46 8.92 -8.10
C PHE A 9 6.16 9.67 -7.79
N ARG A 10 5.06 8.93 -7.61
CA ARG A 10 3.77 9.53 -7.27
C ARG A 10 3.80 9.88 -5.78
N ARG A 11 3.74 11.17 -5.43
CA ARG A 11 3.65 11.62 -4.02
C ARG A 11 2.50 10.98 -3.23
N ASN A 12 1.47 10.52 -3.95
CA ASN A 12 0.25 9.94 -3.41
C ASN A 12 0.21 8.40 -3.53
N LEU A 13 1.37 7.75 -3.71
CA LEU A 13 1.49 6.29 -3.85
C LEU A 13 1.02 5.53 -2.61
N VAL A 14 1.28 6.10 -1.43
CA VAL A 14 0.86 5.55 -0.12
C VAL A 14 0.02 6.59 0.60
N LYS A 15 -1.13 6.16 1.13
CA LYS A 15 -2.01 7.00 1.96
C LYS A 15 -2.52 6.23 3.16
N LYS A 16 -2.72 6.92 4.28
CA LYS A 16 -3.44 6.35 5.41
C LYS A 16 -4.93 6.32 5.09
N LEU A 17 -5.60 5.19 5.34
CA LEU A 17 -7.05 5.11 5.20
C LEU A 17 -7.73 5.86 6.34
N HIS A 18 -8.75 6.64 6.01
CA HIS A 18 -9.48 7.44 6.99
C HIS A 18 -10.28 6.53 7.93
N GLY A 19 -10.34 6.87 9.22
CA GLY A 19 -11.03 6.08 10.24
C GLY A 19 -10.22 4.91 10.83
N GLU A 20 -9.17 4.46 10.14
CA GLU A 20 -8.34 3.35 10.59
C GLU A 20 -6.99 3.82 11.16
N SER A 21 -6.68 3.44 12.39
CA SER A 21 -5.50 3.96 13.11
C SER A 21 -4.17 3.50 12.51
N ASN A 22 -4.12 2.34 11.85
CA ASN A 22 -2.90 1.73 11.34
C ASN A 22 -3.05 1.11 9.94
N LEU A 23 -4.07 1.48 9.17
CA LEU A 23 -4.30 0.92 7.83
C LEU A 23 -3.87 1.91 6.73
N PHE A 24 -3.14 1.40 5.75
CA PHE A 24 -2.60 2.17 4.64
C PHE A 24 -3.00 1.55 3.30
N GLU A 25 -3.25 2.41 2.33
CA GLU A 25 -3.45 2.09 0.92
C GLU A 25 -2.15 2.34 0.14
N PHE A 26 -1.79 1.41 -0.74
CA PHE A 26 -0.75 1.53 -1.75
C PHE A 26 -1.37 1.39 -3.15
N ARG A 27 -1.13 2.36 -4.04
CA ARG A 27 -1.69 2.40 -5.40
C ARG A 27 -0.61 2.35 -6.47
N TRP A 28 -0.52 1.29 -7.28
CA TRP A 28 0.47 1.18 -8.36
C TRP A 28 -0.11 1.37 -9.77
N ALA A 29 -1.42 1.24 -9.94
CA ALA A 29 -2.12 1.50 -11.20
C ALA A 29 -3.36 2.37 -10.96
N ASP A 30 -4.15 2.62 -12.00
CA ASP A 30 -5.39 3.40 -11.90
C ASP A 30 -6.34 2.76 -10.87
N ASP A 31 -6.52 1.44 -10.99
CA ASP A 31 -7.31 0.63 -10.07
C ASP A 31 -6.48 -0.42 -9.30
N GLY A 32 -5.19 -0.58 -9.59
CA GLY A 32 -4.31 -1.51 -8.89
C GLY A 32 -3.93 -1.02 -7.49
N ARG A 33 -4.37 -1.75 -6.45
CA ARG A 33 -4.36 -1.34 -5.03
C ARG A 33 -3.97 -2.47 -4.09
N ALA A 34 -3.28 -2.13 -3.00
CA ALA A 34 -3.03 -3.02 -1.88
C ALA A 34 -3.23 -2.30 -0.55
N THR A 35 -3.64 -3.03 0.48
CA THR A 35 -3.69 -2.52 1.85
C THR A 35 -2.62 -3.19 2.71
N PHE A 36 -2.03 -2.41 3.61
CA PHE A 36 -1.02 -2.88 4.56
C PHE A 36 -1.09 -2.12 5.88
N ARG A 37 -0.44 -2.65 6.91
CA ARG A 37 -0.22 -1.98 8.19
C ARG A 37 1.21 -2.13 8.66
N PHE A 38 1.64 -1.30 9.61
CA PHE A 38 2.89 -1.54 10.32
C PHE A 38 2.63 -2.50 11.47
N GLY A 39 3.31 -3.64 11.45
CA GLY A 39 3.25 -4.65 12.51
C GLY A 39 4.41 -4.54 13.49
N ASP A 40 4.46 -5.47 14.43
CA ASP A 40 5.58 -5.60 15.36
C ASP A 40 6.89 -5.87 14.61
N GLU A 41 7.98 -5.30 15.11
CA GLU A 41 9.32 -5.49 14.56
C GLU A 41 9.69 -6.98 14.52
N GLN A 42 10.10 -7.47 13.35
CA GLN A 42 10.54 -8.86 13.15
C GLN A 42 12.07 -8.98 13.07
N ARG A 43 12.76 -7.87 12.78
CA ARG A 43 14.21 -7.79 12.63
C ARG A 43 14.68 -6.49 13.26
N PRO A 44 15.72 -6.51 14.12
CA PRO A 44 16.18 -5.33 14.84
C PRO A 44 16.40 -4.12 13.93
N GLY A 45 15.71 -3.01 14.24
CA GLY A 45 15.82 -1.73 13.54
C GLY A 45 15.09 -1.65 12.20
N LEU A 46 14.31 -2.67 11.81
CA LEU A 46 13.59 -2.71 10.55
C LEU A 46 12.08 -2.65 10.78
N ARG A 47 11.41 -1.68 10.13
CA ARG A 47 9.94 -1.62 10.13
C ARG A 47 9.36 -2.85 9.44
N HIS A 48 8.41 -3.50 10.11
CA HIS A 48 7.67 -4.61 9.54
C HIS A 48 6.40 -4.11 8.84
N VAL A 49 6.24 -4.48 7.57
CA VAL A 49 5.04 -4.21 6.78
C VAL A 49 4.25 -5.51 6.64
N GLU A 50 3.04 -5.52 7.21
CA GLU A 50 2.09 -6.63 7.05
C GLU A 50 1.14 -6.31 5.90
N TRP A 51 1.24 -7.10 4.82
CA TRP A 51 0.33 -6.99 3.67
C TRP A 51 -0.99 -7.70 3.96
N LEU A 52 -2.12 -7.06 3.63
CA LEU A 52 -3.46 -7.54 4.02
C LEU A 52 -4.32 -7.98 2.84
N ARG A 53 -4.52 -7.08 1.87
CA ARG A 53 -5.30 -7.32 0.65
C ARG A 53 -4.59 -6.71 -0.56
N CYS A 54 -4.84 -7.28 -1.73
CA CYS A 54 -4.31 -6.83 -3.02
C CYS A 54 -5.40 -7.04 -4.09
N GLY A 55 -5.67 -6.03 -4.92
CA GLY A 55 -6.75 -6.07 -5.89
C GLY A 55 -7.12 -4.70 -6.44
N THR A 56 -8.41 -4.52 -6.70
CA THR A 56 -9.05 -3.28 -7.19
C THR A 56 -9.51 -2.40 -6.04
N HIS A 57 -10.37 -1.41 -6.29
CA HIS A 57 -11.03 -0.62 -5.25
C HIS A 57 -11.83 -1.44 -4.24
N ASP A 58 -12.34 -2.61 -4.63
CA ASP A 58 -13.22 -3.46 -3.81
C ASP A 58 -12.56 -4.06 -2.56
N ILE A 59 -11.23 -3.92 -2.42
CA ILE A 59 -10.50 -4.41 -1.24
C ILE A 59 -10.52 -3.43 -0.06
N LEU A 60 -11.00 -2.21 -0.27
CA LEU A 60 -11.04 -1.18 0.76
C LEU A 60 -12.23 -1.43 1.72
N PRO A 61 -12.07 -1.15 3.02
CA PRO A 61 -13.17 -1.22 4.00
C PRO A 61 -14.33 -0.27 3.70
#